data_AF-A0A3A8R5M3-F1
#
_entry.id   AF-A0A3A8R5M3-F1
#
_cell.length_a   1.000
_cell.length_b   1.000
_cell.length_c   1.000
_cell.angle_alpha   90.00
_cell.angle_beta   90.00
_cell.angle_gamma   90.00
#
_symmetry.space_group_name_H-M   'P 1'
#
loop_
_entity.id
_entity.type
_entity.pdbx_description
1 polymer ?
#
loop_
_entity_poly.entity_id
_entity_poly.type
_entity_poly.pdbx_seq_one_letter_code
_entity_poly.pdbx_strand_id
1 'polypeptide(L)'
;MHLPVRTVRSASRPKRRHRGQALVLACLSFLLLALMTTLSFNLSHALREKMSLQQHSDALAYSMGVVEARALNYYAASNRAIASSYVGMTSAHAYMAAASATGDMMRAGQMSFFIVAALEVAQCPPYNFQHCFDAIEALMIAMDYSSKASDYDSKVKDVEDKFNKVIQDLNKMANSIHDSQKSAHNKARSAVRGGQSANLSNLTDYNVPGANSLDSSVGGLNGEEFDCAVDGMNCSRANSSNKARAQVMTEISNASRPSWAANRSLPVIMNGLPTYFKSDFIKDLLKDIPGEGTHVIMGHQGTAKVAQTKSNIHGPGQVTGNEGKVVVADEHGTLLSQWRHGFGVGTYKAVVESSENGGSHEPSGAHSGQHDEFKGINTKDLMSCTASGNCFMKFRADDNPDTDWGQPHVYSYVTKQFFVGDPKKAPWELNDTGSFTLTHGAQGDGKLQLAPGEGAALSKALVYYHRLGPNGWKEAPGLFNPYWRVKLHPFTAQEASRVLNRAGNSDAADLAGAKDLAL
;
A
#
# COMPACT_ATOMS: atom_id res chain seq x y z
N MET A 1 67.44 -75.35 76.57
CA MET A 1 66.00 -75.25 76.92
C MET A 1 65.21 -75.72 75.72
N HIS A 2 64.34 -76.72 75.92
CA HIS A 2 63.56 -77.42 74.90
C HIS A 2 62.60 -76.50 74.13
N LEU A 3 62.32 -76.82 72.86
CA LEU A 3 60.99 -77.24 72.36
C LEU A 3 61.04 -77.50 70.83
N PRO A 4 60.55 -78.65 70.32
CA PRO A 4 60.49 -78.94 68.90
C PRO A 4 59.16 -78.44 68.29
N VAL A 5 59.23 -77.63 67.23
CA VAL A 5 58.03 -77.18 66.50
C VAL A 5 57.77 -78.12 65.31
N ARG A 6 56.59 -78.72 65.34
CA ARG A 6 56.04 -79.69 64.39
C ARG A 6 55.59 -78.96 63.12
N THR A 7 56.26 -79.19 61.99
CA THR A 7 55.85 -78.63 60.68
C THR A 7 54.69 -79.44 60.09
N VAL A 8 53.49 -78.86 60.07
CA VAL A 8 52.35 -79.39 59.31
C VAL A 8 52.50 -78.96 57.85
N ARG A 9 52.67 -79.92 56.94
CA ARG A 9 52.62 -79.70 55.49
C ARG A 9 51.20 -79.30 55.10
N SER A 10 51.04 -78.08 54.58
CA SER A 10 49.81 -77.63 53.93
C SER A 10 49.61 -78.40 52.62
N ALA A 11 48.53 -79.16 52.51
CA ALA A 11 48.11 -79.79 51.27
C ALA A 11 47.75 -78.71 50.23
N SER A 12 48.29 -78.83 49.01
CA SER A 12 47.95 -77.97 47.88
C SER A 12 46.51 -78.19 47.44
N ARG A 13 45.64 -77.19 47.65
CA ARG A 13 44.28 -77.15 47.11
C ARG A 13 44.32 -77.08 45.56
N PRO A 14 43.52 -77.86 44.83
CA PRO A 14 43.49 -77.78 43.38
C PRO A 14 42.95 -76.42 42.94
N LYS A 15 43.69 -75.72 42.05
CA LYS A 15 43.22 -74.50 41.39
C LYS A 15 41.96 -74.84 40.58
N ARG A 16 40.79 -74.40 41.06
CA ARG A 16 39.56 -74.37 40.25
C ARG A 16 39.85 -73.50 39.03
N ARG A 17 39.83 -74.10 37.83
CA ARG A 17 39.80 -73.35 36.57
C ARG A 17 38.55 -72.48 36.57
N HIS A 18 38.72 -71.17 36.70
CA HIS A 18 37.64 -70.21 36.50
C HIS A 18 37.14 -70.36 35.06
N ARG A 19 35.91 -70.84 34.90
CA ARG A 19 35.23 -70.97 33.61
C ARG A 19 34.99 -69.56 33.05
N GLY A 20 35.31 -69.34 31.78
CA GLY A 20 35.27 -68.05 31.08
C GLY A 20 33.90 -67.36 30.93
N GLN A 21 32.91 -67.72 31.75
CA GLN A 21 31.56 -67.13 31.72
C GLN A 21 31.55 -65.64 32.08
N ALA A 22 32.46 -65.19 32.97
CA ALA A 22 32.56 -63.77 33.32
C ALA A 22 33.01 -62.89 32.14
N LEU A 23 33.85 -63.43 31.25
CA LEU A 23 34.33 -62.70 30.06
C LEU A 23 33.21 -62.56 29.02
N VAL A 24 32.38 -63.59 28.84
CA VAL A 24 31.21 -63.54 27.96
C VAL A 24 30.18 -62.51 28.46
N LEU A 25 29.87 -62.52 29.75
CA LEU A 25 28.97 -61.53 30.35
C LEU A 25 29.52 -60.10 30.28
N ALA A 26 30.83 -59.93 30.52
CA ALA A 26 31.49 -58.63 30.37
C ALA A 26 31.41 -58.13 28.93
N CYS A 27 31.78 -58.95 27.93
CA CYS A 27 31.67 -58.58 26.51
C CYS A 27 30.24 -58.23 26.09
N LEU A 28 29.23 -58.98 26.55
CA LEU A 28 27.83 -58.68 26.28
C LEU A 28 27.38 -57.37 26.92
N SER A 29 27.78 -57.10 28.16
CA SER A 29 27.45 -55.84 28.85
C SER A 29 28.12 -54.62 28.22
N PHE A 30 29.38 -54.75 27.79
CA PHE A 30 30.08 -53.70 27.04
C PHE A 30 29.46 -53.46 25.66
N LEU A 31 29.07 -54.52 24.96
CA LEU A 31 28.37 -54.41 23.68
C LEU A 31 27.04 -53.66 23.86
N LEU A 32 26.28 -53.99 24.90
CA LEU A 32 24.99 -53.34 25.19
C LEU A 32 25.18 -51.86 25.55
N LEU A 33 26.17 -51.53 26.39
CA LEU A 33 26.55 -50.15 26.70
C LEU A 33 26.93 -49.37 25.43
N ALA A 34 27.78 -49.93 24.59
CA ALA A 34 28.20 -49.31 23.33
C ALA A 34 26.99 -49.02 22.42
N LEU A 35 26.09 -50.01 22.25
CA LEU A 35 24.84 -49.85 21.50
C LEU A 35 23.96 -48.74 22.08
N MET A 36 23.76 -48.72 23.40
CA MET A 36 22.98 -47.68 24.07
C MET A 36 23.57 -46.28 23.89
N THR A 37 24.90 -46.15 23.97
CA THR A 37 25.56 -44.85 23.73
C THR A 37 25.41 -44.38 22.29
N THR A 38 25.59 -45.27 21.30
CA THR A 38 25.43 -44.93 19.88
C THR A 38 23.99 -44.55 19.56
N LEU A 39 23.01 -45.29 20.10
CA LEU A 39 21.58 -44.97 19.97
C LEU A 39 21.25 -43.60 20.57
N SER A 40 21.75 -43.34 21.78
CA SER A 40 21.52 -42.06 22.47
C SER A 40 22.12 -40.88 21.69
N PHE A 41 23.32 -41.07 21.13
CA PHE A 41 23.99 -40.05 20.33
C PHE A 41 23.25 -39.80 19.01
N ASN A 42 22.85 -40.86 18.29
CA ASN A 42 22.09 -40.75 17.04
C ASN A 42 20.74 -40.06 17.26
N LEU A 43 20.04 -40.40 18.34
CA LEU A 43 18.80 -39.72 18.72
C LEU A 43 19.05 -38.25 19.04
N SER A 44 20.11 -37.93 19.78
CA SER A 44 20.47 -36.54 20.13
C SER A 44 20.77 -35.71 18.90
N HIS A 45 21.50 -36.26 17.92
CA HIS A 45 21.76 -35.60 16.64
C HIS A 45 20.47 -35.41 15.83
N ALA A 46 19.62 -36.44 15.73
CA ALA A 46 18.35 -36.35 15.03
C ALA A 46 17.43 -35.27 15.64
N LEU A 47 17.35 -35.19 16.97
CA LEU A 47 16.57 -34.18 17.67
C LEU A 47 17.13 -32.77 17.44
N ARG A 48 18.45 -32.61 17.41
CA ARG A 48 19.11 -31.33 17.12
C ARG A 48 18.80 -30.88 15.69
N GLU A 49 18.94 -31.78 14.71
CA GLU A 49 18.62 -31.48 13.31
C GLU A 49 17.15 -31.14 13.12
N LYS A 50 16.25 -31.86 13.80
CA LYS A 50 14.80 -31.55 13.81
C LYS A 50 14.51 -30.17 14.39
N MET A 51 15.13 -29.81 15.52
CA MET A 51 14.96 -28.49 16.14
C MET A 51 15.49 -27.38 15.22
N SER A 52 16.66 -27.60 14.59
CA SER A 52 17.26 -26.65 13.64
C SER A 52 16.37 -26.44 12.42
N LEU A 53 15.76 -27.51 11.90
CA LEU A 53 14.82 -27.45 10.78
C LEU A 53 13.55 -26.66 11.15
N GLN A 54 12.98 -26.89 12.34
CA GLN A 54 11.82 -26.13 12.81
C GLN A 54 12.15 -24.64 13.01
N GLN A 55 13.27 -24.33 13.67
CA GLN A 55 13.73 -22.96 13.85
C GLN A 55 13.99 -22.25 12.52
N HIS A 56 14.54 -22.96 11.53
CA HIS A 56 14.70 -22.44 10.18
C HIS A 56 13.34 -22.17 9.52
N SER A 57 12.39 -23.09 9.61
CA SER A 57 11.04 -22.91 9.06
C SER A 57 10.34 -21.67 9.66
N ASP A 58 10.44 -21.46 10.97
CA ASP A 58 9.89 -20.29 11.66
C ASP A 58 10.58 -19.01 11.18
N ALA A 59 11.92 -19.02 11.10
CA ALA A 59 12.69 -17.87 10.61
C ALA A 59 12.39 -17.55 9.14
N LEU A 60 12.19 -18.56 8.30
CA LEU A 60 11.86 -18.42 6.89
C LEU A 60 10.45 -17.83 6.72
N ALA A 61 9.43 -18.38 7.39
CA ALA A 61 8.07 -17.85 7.36
C ALA A 61 8.02 -16.39 7.85
N TYR A 62 8.68 -16.09 8.97
CA TYR A 62 8.76 -14.73 9.49
C TYR A 62 9.46 -13.78 8.50
N SER A 63 10.59 -14.19 7.93
CA SER A 63 11.37 -13.35 7.02
C SER A 63 10.65 -13.09 5.69
N MET A 64 9.95 -14.09 5.15
CA MET A 64 9.05 -13.90 4.01
C MET A 64 7.91 -12.93 4.34
N GLY A 65 7.30 -13.06 5.53
CA GLY A 65 6.32 -12.08 6.02
C GLY A 65 6.91 -10.66 6.14
N VAL A 66 8.19 -10.51 6.49
CA VAL A 66 8.85 -9.19 6.55
C VAL A 66 8.98 -8.58 5.16
N VAL A 67 9.22 -9.39 4.12
CA VAL A 67 9.23 -8.92 2.74
C VAL A 67 7.85 -8.40 2.34
N GLU A 68 6.78 -9.13 2.65
CA GLU A 68 5.41 -8.68 2.38
C GLU A 68 5.04 -7.42 3.16
N ALA A 69 5.30 -7.37 4.47
CA ALA A 69 5.02 -6.21 5.30
C ALA A 69 5.72 -4.95 4.78
N ARG A 70 6.97 -5.09 4.30
CA ARG A 70 7.71 -3.99 3.66
C ARG A 70 7.06 -3.54 2.35
N ALA A 71 6.58 -4.47 1.54
CA ALA A 71 5.85 -4.15 0.32
C ALA A 71 4.54 -3.43 0.61
N LEU A 72 3.73 -3.91 1.56
CA LEU A 72 2.48 -3.24 1.99
C LEU A 72 2.74 -1.85 2.58
N ASN A 73 3.79 -1.68 3.38
CA ASN A 73 4.21 -0.37 3.88
C ASN A 73 4.69 0.57 2.77
N TYR A 74 5.38 0.02 1.75
CA TYR A 74 5.76 0.77 0.56
C TYR A 74 4.52 1.24 -0.22
N TYR A 75 3.50 0.38 -0.38
CA TYR A 75 2.23 0.76 -1.00
C TYR A 75 1.54 1.89 -0.21
N ALA A 76 1.57 1.82 1.12
CA ALA A 76 1.02 2.87 1.96
C ALA A 76 1.68 4.24 1.76
N ALA A 77 3.01 4.27 1.74
CA ALA A 77 3.75 5.51 1.50
C ALA A 77 3.54 6.03 0.07
N SER A 78 3.58 5.15 -0.93
CA SER A 78 3.41 5.51 -2.34
C SER A 78 1.98 5.92 -2.69
N ASN A 79 0.95 5.35 -2.07
CA ASN A 79 -0.44 5.80 -2.22
C ASN A 79 -0.63 7.23 -1.73
N ARG A 80 0.03 7.62 -0.63
CA ARG A 80 0.03 9.02 -0.19
C ARG A 80 0.73 9.95 -1.18
N ALA A 81 1.79 9.48 -1.82
CA ALA A 81 2.47 10.23 -2.88
C ALA A 81 1.57 10.38 -4.12
N ILE A 82 0.86 9.33 -4.55
CA ILE A 82 -0.15 9.39 -5.62
C ILE A 82 -1.26 10.39 -5.25
N ALA A 83 -1.81 10.31 -4.04
CA ALA A 83 -2.82 11.27 -3.57
C ALA A 83 -2.27 12.71 -3.58
N SER A 84 -1.01 12.89 -3.20
CA SER A 84 -0.34 14.20 -3.23
C SER A 84 -0.19 14.74 -4.65
N SER A 85 -0.02 13.90 -5.67
CA SER A 85 -0.05 14.33 -7.07
C SER A 85 -1.40 14.93 -7.45
N TYR A 86 -2.50 14.31 -7.05
CA TYR A 86 -3.85 14.85 -7.29
C TYR A 86 -4.12 16.12 -6.48
N VAL A 87 -3.60 16.20 -5.25
CA VAL A 87 -3.62 17.45 -4.46
C VAL A 87 -2.84 18.56 -5.17
N GLY A 88 -1.70 18.24 -5.77
CA GLY A 88 -0.93 19.17 -6.60
C GLY A 88 -1.73 19.65 -7.81
N MET A 89 -2.43 18.73 -8.50
CA MET A 89 -3.29 19.09 -9.64
C MET A 89 -4.42 20.02 -9.23
N THR A 90 -5.14 19.71 -8.14
CA THR A 90 -6.22 20.59 -7.64
C THR A 90 -5.69 21.97 -7.23
N SER A 91 -4.49 22.03 -6.64
CA SER A 91 -3.84 23.29 -6.30
C SER A 91 -3.47 24.12 -7.54
N ALA A 92 -2.92 23.47 -8.57
CA ALA A 92 -2.62 24.14 -9.84
C ALA A 92 -3.90 24.65 -10.51
N HIS A 93 -4.98 23.87 -10.50
CA HIS A 93 -6.28 24.29 -11.04
C HIS A 93 -6.86 25.47 -10.25
N ALA A 94 -6.71 25.48 -8.92
CA ALA A 94 -7.12 26.60 -8.08
C ALA A 94 -6.42 27.91 -8.48
N TYR A 95 -5.09 27.88 -8.67
CA TYR A 95 -4.35 29.05 -9.14
C TYR A 95 -4.78 29.49 -10.54
N MET A 96 -5.01 28.53 -11.45
CA MET A 96 -5.45 28.85 -12.80
C MET A 96 -6.85 29.47 -12.80
N ALA A 97 -7.81 28.91 -12.08
CA ALA A 97 -9.16 29.46 -11.96
C ALA A 97 -9.17 30.87 -11.35
N ALA A 98 -8.37 31.09 -10.29
CA ALA A 98 -8.21 32.42 -9.70
C ALA A 98 -7.61 33.41 -10.71
N ALA A 99 -6.57 33.01 -11.45
CA ALA A 99 -5.98 33.87 -12.47
C ALA A 99 -6.98 34.21 -13.59
N SER A 100 -7.72 33.22 -14.09
CA SER A 100 -8.76 33.40 -15.11
C SER A 100 -9.93 34.26 -14.63
N ALA A 101 -10.24 34.25 -13.34
CA ALA A 101 -11.27 35.11 -12.76
C ALA A 101 -10.95 36.59 -12.92
N THR A 102 -9.67 36.99 -12.97
CA THR A 102 -9.30 38.41 -13.07
C THR A 102 -9.82 39.08 -14.34
N GLY A 103 -9.73 38.41 -15.50
CA GLY A 103 -10.27 38.90 -16.76
C GLY A 103 -11.80 38.99 -16.73
N ASP A 104 -12.46 37.99 -16.13
CA ASP A 104 -13.92 37.96 -16.03
C ASP A 104 -14.48 38.97 -15.01
N MET A 105 -13.75 39.25 -13.94
CA MET A 105 -14.06 40.32 -12.99
C MET A 105 -14.00 41.69 -13.67
N MET A 106 -13.03 41.93 -14.56
CA MET A 106 -13.01 43.15 -15.37
C MET A 106 -14.22 43.23 -16.31
N ARG A 107 -14.64 42.10 -16.92
CA ARG A 107 -15.88 42.05 -17.71
C ARG A 107 -17.14 42.29 -16.87
N ALA A 108 -17.16 41.84 -15.62
CA ALA A 108 -18.24 42.18 -14.69
C ALA A 108 -18.26 43.70 -14.38
N GLY A 109 -17.10 44.35 -14.30
CA GLY A 109 -16.95 45.81 -14.29
C GLY A 109 -17.55 46.47 -15.52
N GLN A 110 -17.14 46.01 -16.70
CA GLN A 110 -17.69 46.46 -17.98
C GLN A 110 -19.22 46.33 -18.02
N MET A 111 -19.78 45.18 -17.63
CA MET A 111 -21.23 44.97 -17.60
C MET A 111 -21.93 45.91 -16.62
N SER A 112 -21.34 46.13 -15.44
CA SER A 112 -21.88 47.07 -14.46
C SER A 112 -21.96 48.49 -15.04
N PHE A 113 -20.93 48.94 -15.74
CA PHE A 113 -20.90 50.27 -16.36
C PHE A 113 -21.76 50.39 -17.62
N PHE A 114 -22.01 49.30 -18.36
CA PHE A 114 -23.05 49.30 -19.39
C PHE A 114 -24.45 49.52 -18.81
N ILE A 115 -24.76 48.92 -17.65
CA ILE A 115 -26.03 49.15 -16.96
C ILE A 115 -26.12 50.59 -16.46
N VAL A 116 -25.05 51.12 -15.85
CA VAL A 116 -24.98 52.52 -15.42
C VAL A 116 -25.21 53.46 -16.61
N ALA A 117 -24.50 53.25 -17.73
CA ALA A 117 -24.69 54.05 -18.94
C ALA A 117 -26.15 54.02 -19.42
N ALA A 118 -26.80 52.86 -19.43
CA ALA A 118 -28.21 52.75 -19.82
C ALA A 118 -29.15 53.53 -18.88
N LEU A 119 -28.89 53.50 -17.57
CA LEU A 119 -29.66 54.25 -16.56
C LEU A 119 -29.46 55.76 -16.69
N GLU A 120 -28.25 56.21 -17.00
CA GLU A 120 -27.95 57.63 -17.26
C GLU A 120 -28.59 58.09 -18.59
N VAL A 121 -28.53 57.28 -19.67
CA VAL A 121 -29.24 57.59 -20.94
C VAL A 121 -30.74 57.70 -20.74
N ALA A 122 -31.36 56.86 -19.91
CA ALA A 122 -32.80 56.94 -19.64
C ALA A 122 -33.22 58.26 -18.95
N GLN A 123 -32.27 58.95 -18.31
CA GLN A 123 -32.47 60.23 -17.62
C GLN A 123 -31.96 61.44 -18.45
N CYS A 124 -31.42 61.21 -19.65
CA CYS A 124 -31.12 62.22 -20.67
C CYS A 124 -32.45 62.90 -21.14
N PRO A 125 -32.42 64.06 -21.85
CA PRO A 125 -33.57 64.97 -22.03
C PRO A 125 -34.95 64.33 -22.28
N PRO A 126 -36.02 64.93 -21.72
CA PRO A 126 -36.09 66.33 -21.26
C PRO A 126 -35.60 66.60 -19.82
N TYR A 127 -35.08 65.60 -19.09
CA TYR A 127 -34.89 65.69 -17.64
C TYR A 127 -33.59 66.36 -17.17
N ASN A 128 -32.41 66.07 -17.74
CA ASN A 128 -31.16 66.82 -17.53
C ASN A 128 -30.10 66.45 -18.60
N PHE A 129 -29.43 67.44 -19.20
CA PHE A 129 -28.38 67.22 -20.20
C PHE A 129 -27.09 66.60 -19.62
N GLN A 130 -26.83 66.76 -18.32
CA GLN A 130 -25.64 66.20 -17.67
C GLN A 130 -25.61 64.66 -17.76
N HIS A 131 -26.77 64.00 -17.64
CA HIS A 131 -26.88 62.54 -17.72
C HIS A 131 -26.45 61.98 -19.09
N CYS A 132 -26.53 62.77 -20.16
CA CYS A 132 -26.04 62.34 -21.47
C CYS A 132 -24.51 62.31 -21.52
N PHE A 133 -23.84 63.25 -20.84
CA PHE A 133 -22.38 63.25 -20.72
C PHE A 133 -21.93 62.14 -19.78
N ASP A 134 -22.62 61.94 -18.66
CA ASP A 134 -22.35 60.87 -17.70
C ASP A 134 -22.51 59.48 -18.36
N ALA A 135 -23.48 59.31 -19.27
CA ALA A 135 -23.63 58.09 -20.06
C ALA A 135 -22.44 57.82 -21.00
N ILE A 136 -21.91 58.85 -21.66
CA ILE A 136 -20.73 58.71 -22.53
C ILE A 136 -19.50 58.35 -21.69
N GLU A 137 -19.31 59.00 -20.54
CA GLU A 137 -18.23 58.70 -19.60
C GLU A 137 -18.32 57.25 -19.08
N ALA A 138 -19.52 56.81 -18.69
CA ALA A 138 -19.75 55.42 -18.27
C ALA A 138 -19.44 54.40 -19.39
N LEU A 139 -19.73 54.72 -20.65
CA LEU A 139 -19.33 53.90 -21.79
C LEU A 139 -17.80 53.86 -21.98
N MET A 140 -17.10 54.98 -21.77
CA MET A 140 -15.63 54.99 -21.82
C MET A 140 -15.03 54.11 -20.72
N ILE A 141 -15.54 54.21 -19.49
CA ILE A 141 -15.13 53.35 -18.37
C ILE A 141 -15.38 51.87 -18.70
N ALA A 142 -16.52 51.54 -19.31
CA ALA A 142 -16.81 50.17 -19.74
C ALA A 142 -15.80 49.66 -20.79
N MET A 143 -15.32 50.53 -21.68
CA MET A 143 -14.27 50.21 -22.66
C MET A 143 -12.90 50.01 -22.01
N ASP A 144 -12.56 50.81 -20.99
CA ASP A 144 -11.32 50.65 -20.21
C ASP A 144 -11.30 49.30 -19.47
N TYR A 145 -12.42 48.91 -18.85
CA TYR A 145 -12.60 47.56 -18.30
C TYR A 145 -12.41 46.47 -19.37
N SER A 146 -12.94 46.66 -20.57
CA SER A 146 -12.79 45.70 -21.67
C SER A 146 -11.34 45.53 -22.12
N SER A 147 -10.62 46.66 -22.24
CA SER A 147 -9.19 46.67 -22.53
C SER A 147 -8.40 45.95 -21.44
N LYS A 148 -8.68 46.25 -20.15
CA LYS A 148 -8.03 45.54 -19.04
C LYS A 148 -8.38 44.06 -18.95
N ALA A 149 -9.61 43.67 -19.26
CA ALA A 149 -9.98 42.27 -19.34
C ALA A 149 -9.10 41.52 -20.36
N SER A 150 -8.86 42.12 -21.53
CA SER A 150 -7.99 41.55 -22.57
C SER A 150 -6.54 41.42 -22.11
N ASP A 151 -6.02 42.41 -21.38
CA ASP A 151 -4.67 42.36 -20.79
C ASP A 151 -4.51 41.20 -19.80
N TYR A 152 -5.49 41.01 -18.91
CA TYR A 152 -5.45 39.93 -17.92
C TYR A 152 -5.58 38.56 -18.56
N ASP A 153 -6.47 38.41 -19.54
CA ASP A 153 -6.59 37.19 -20.33
C ASP A 153 -5.27 36.82 -21.03
N SER A 154 -4.56 37.80 -21.61
CA SER A 154 -3.26 37.56 -22.22
C SER A 154 -2.23 37.05 -21.20
N LYS A 155 -2.20 37.63 -20.00
CA LYS A 155 -1.30 37.19 -18.92
C LYS A 155 -1.60 35.77 -18.44
N VAL A 156 -2.87 35.37 -18.48
CA VAL A 156 -3.29 34.00 -18.14
C VAL A 156 -2.86 33.01 -19.23
N LYS A 157 -3.03 33.38 -20.51
CA LYS A 157 -2.54 32.57 -21.65
C LYS A 157 -1.02 32.32 -21.57
N ASP A 158 -0.25 33.33 -21.18
CA ASP A 158 1.22 33.23 -21.06
C ASP A 158 1.69 32.18 -20.03
N VAL A 159 0.81 31.73 -19.13
CA VAL A 159 1.11 30.69 -18.12
C VAL A 159 0.40 29.36 -18.39
N GLU A 160 -0.46 29.28 -19.42
CA GLU A 160 -1.25 28.09 -19.76
C GLU A 160 -0.36 26.87 -20.07
N ASP A 161 0.71 27.06 -20.86
CA ASP A 161 1.67 25.99 -21.17
C ASP A 161 2.37 25.44 -19.93
N LYS A 162 2.71 26.31 -18.98
CA LYS A 162 3.33 25.92 -17.70
C LYS A 162 2.34 25.16 -16.84
N PHE A 163 1.09 25.60 -16.80
CA PHE A 163 0.01 24.88 -16.12
C PHE A 163 -0.17 23.47 -16.71
N ASN A 164 -0.29 23.35 -18.04
CA ASN A 164 -0.42 22.06 -18.73
C ASN A 164 0.75 21.13 -18.45
N LYS A 165 1.97 21.65 -18.48
CA LYS A 165 3.17 20.89 -18.12
C LYS A 165 3.13 20.37 -16.69
N VAL A 166 2.69 21.19 -15.72
CA VAL A 166 2.54 20.76 -14.32
C VAL A 166 1.51 19.64 -14.19
N ILE A 167 0.34 19.75 -14.85
CA ILE A 167 -0.68 18.69 -14.82
C ILE A 167 -0.14 17.40 -15.45
N GLN A 168 0.52 17.50 -16.60
CA GLN A 168 1.15 16.37 -17.27
C GLN A 168 2.22 15.69 -16.39
N ASP A 169 3.11 16.46 -15.77
CA ASP A 169 4.20 15.93 -14.95
C ASP A 169 3.66 15.27 -13.66
N LEU A 170 2.64 15.84 -13.03
CA LEU A 170 1.96 15.23 -11.88
C LEU A 170 1.21 13.94 -12.28
N ASN A 171 0.61 13.90 -13.47
CA ASN A 171 -0.08 12.72 -13.99
C ASN A 171 0.94 11.59 -14.29
N LYS A 172 2.07 11.94 -14.92
CA LYS A 172 3.19 11.01 -15.13
C LYS A 172 3.77 10.51 -13.81
N MET A 173 3.88 11.38 -12.80
CA MET A 173 4.34 11.00 -11.47
C MET A 173 3.42 9.96 -10.82
N ALA A 174 2.10 10.15 -10.86
CA ALA A 174 1.14 9.18 -10.32
C ALA A 174 1.29 7.80 -10.99
N ASN A 175 1.38 7.75 -12.32
CA ASN A 175 1.58 6.51 -13.08
C ASN A 175 2.94 5.86 -12.78
N SER A 176 4.02 6.64 -12.70
CA SER A 176 5.37 6.12 -12.39
C SER A 176 5.45 5.54 -10.98
N ILE A 177 4.79 6.15 -10.00
CA ILE A 177 4.71 5.62 -8.64
C ILE A 177 3.94 4.28 -8.65
N HIS A 178 2.84 4.18 -9.40
CA HIS A 178 2.11 2.93 -9.53
C HIS A 178 2.93 1.82 -10.21
N ASP A 179 3.65 2.13 -11.29
CA ASP A 179 4.56 1.19 -11.94
C ASP A 179 5.64 0.68 -10.96
N SER A 180 6.09 1.55 -10.06
CA SER A 180 7.00 1.18 -8.97
C SER A 180 6.33 0.28 -7.92
N GLN A 181 5.07 0.53 -7.54
CA GLN A 181 4.28 -0.39 -6.69
C GLN A 181 4.19 -1.77 -7.33
N LYS A 182 3.88 -1.85 -8.64
CA LYS A 182 3.83 -3.11 -9.39
C LYS A 182 5.16 -3.85 -9.38
N SER A 183 6.27 -3.13 -9.56
CA SER A 183 7.62 -3.71 -9.47
C SER A 183 7.92 -4.28 -8.08
N ALA A 184 7.61 -3.52 -7.03
CA ALA A 184 7.77 -3.96 -5.65
C ALA A 184 6.92 -5.20 -5.35
N HIS A 185 5.68 -5.24 -5.84
CA HIS A 185 4.79 -6.38 -5.70
C HIS A 185 5.33 -7.63 -6.36
N ASN A 186 5.74 -7.53 -7.63
CA ASN A 186 6.28 -8.67 -8.35
C ASN A 186 7.52 -9.25 -7.65
N LYS A 187 8.41 -8.38 -7.15
CA LYS A 187 9.61 -8.82 -6.41
C LYS A 187 9.25 -9.48 -5.07
N ALA A 188 8.34 -8.89 -4.30
CA ALA A 188 7.89 -9.46 -3.03
C ALA A 188 7.19 -10.81 -3.24
N ARG A 189 6.30 -10.88 -4.22
CA ARG A 189 5.62 -12.11 -4.64
C ARG A 189 6.62 -13.20 -5.05
N SER A 190 7.61 -12.88 -5.87
CA SER A 190 8.66 -13.83 -6.25
C SER A 190 9.49 -14.30 -5.04
N ALA A 191 9.72 -13.44 -4.05
CA ALA A 191 10.42 -13.80 -2.82
C ALA A 191 9.64 -14.78 -1.96
N VAL A 192 8.35 -14.54 -1.73
CA VAL A 192 7.52 -15.44 -0.91
C VAL A 192 7.14 -16.73 -1.62
N ARG A 193 7.13 -16.73 -2.96
CA ARG A 193 6.94 -17.94 -3.77
C ARG A 193 8.15 -18.85 -3.79
N GLY A 194 9.35 -18.28 -3.84
CA GLY A 194 10.59 -19.05 -3.94
C GLY A 194 11.25 -19.36 -2.60
N GLY A 195 11.03 -18.53 -1.57
CA GLY A 195 11.71 -18.63 -0.28
C GLY A 195 13.24 -18.47 -0.35
N GLN A 196 13.78 -18.04 -1.50
CA GLN A 196 15.23 -18.02 -1.77
C GLN A 196 15.75 -16.64 -2.19
N SER A 197 14.93 -15.81 -2.83
CA SER A 197 15.35 -14.47 -3.25
C SER A 197 15.32 -13.48 -2.09
N ALA A 198 15.77 -12.24 -2.31
CA ALA A 198 15.92 -11.23 -1.25
C ALA A 198 16.81 -11.69 -0.08
N ASN A 199 17.85 -12.46 -0.37
CA ASN A 199 18.79 -13.08 0.59
C ASN A 199 18.16 -14.12 1.53
N LEU A 200 16.97 -14.62 1.23
CA LEU A 200 16.33 -15.68 2.03
C LEU A 200 17.11 -17.01 1.94
N SER A 201 17.80 -17.31 0.83
CA SER A 201 18.66 -18.50 0.71
C SER A 201 19.72 -18.57 1.79
N ASN A 202 20.26 -17.42 2.22
CA ASN A 202 21.28 -17.35 3.27
C ASN A 202 20.73 -17.92 4.60
N LEU A 203 19.42 -17.82 4.88
CA LEU A 203 18.83 -18.40 6.08
C LEU A 203 18.94 -19.92 6.08
N THR A 204 18.79 -20.57 4.93
CA THR A 204 18.92 -22.02 4.78
C THR A 204 20.38 -22.41 4.96
N ASP A 205 21.30 -21.70 4.31
CA ASP A 205 22.74 -21.97 4.36
C ASP A 205 23.32 -21.82 5.78
N TYR A 206 22.81 -20.89 6.59
CA TYR A 206 23.28 -20.69 7.97
C TYR A 206 22.56 -21.56 8.99
N ASN A 207 21.22 -21.69 8.92
CA ASN A 207 20.46 -22.34 9.98
C ASN A 207 20.36 -23.86 9.79
N VAL A 208 20.27 -24.33 8.54
CA VAL A 208 20.05 -25.75 8.25
C VAL A 208 20.64 -26.17 6.90
N PRO A 209 21.98 -26.22 6.79
CA PRO A 209 22.64 -26.69 5.57
C PRO A 209 22.10 -28.03 5.11
N GLY A 210 21.81 -28.16 3.81
CA GLY A 210 21.28 -29.38 3.20
C GLY A 210 19.78 -29.61 3.34
N ALA A 211 19.01 -28.65 3.90
CA ALA A 211 17.56 -28.67 3.75
C ALA A 211 17.15 -28.30 2.33
N ASN A 212 15.97 -28.78 1.93
CA ASN A 212 15.32 -28.36 0.70
C ASN A 212 14.90 -26.89 0.80
N SER A 213 14.76 -26.24 -0.36
CA SER A 213 14.11 -24.95 -0.46
C SER A 213 12.63 -25.03 -0.08
N LEU A 214 11.98 -23.87 0.04
CA LEU A 214 10.54 -23.80 0.21
C LEU A 214 9.83 -24.68 -0.84
N ASP A 215 8.91 -25.53 -0.37
CA ASP A 215 8.09 -26.33 -1.28
C ASP A 215 7.35 -25.46 -2.30
N SER A 216 7.39 -25.85 -3.57
CA SER A 216 6.87 -25.02 -4.67
C SER A 216 5.36 -24.81 -4.60
N SER A 217 4.61 -25.77 -4.04
CA SER A 217 3.16 -25.67 -3.90
C SER A 217 2.77 -24.78 -2.72
N VAL A 218 3.52 -24.86 -1.61
CA VAL A 218 3.39 -23.93 -0.48
C VAL A 218 3.81 -22.51 -0.87
N GLY A 219 4.89 -22.36 -1.63
CA GLY A 219 5.28 -21.10 -2.25
C GLY A 219 4.19 -20.55 -3.17
N GLY A 220 3.51 -21.41 -3.93
CA GLY A 220 2.32 -21.05 -4.70
C GLY A 220 1.23 -20.42 -3.84
N LEU A 221 0.91 -21.04 -2.68
CA LEU A 221 -0.06 -20.50 -1.72
C LEU A 221 0.34 -19.11 -1.20
N ASN A 222 1.61 -18.91 -0.84
CA ASN A 222 2.09 -17.60 -0.38
C ASN A 222 1.89 -16.52 -1.46
N GLY A 223 2.21 -16.84 -2.71
CA GLY A 223 2.00 -15.92 -3.83
C GLY A 223 0.53 -15.56 -4.05
N GLU A 224 -0.37 -16.53 -3.87
CA GLU A 224 -1.83 -16.31 -3.95
C GLU A 224 -2.35 -15.48 -2.78
N GLU A 225 -1.92 -15.75 -1.54
CA GLU A 225 -2.28 -14.94 -0.36
C GLU A 225 -1.83 -13.49 -0.51
N PHE A 226 -0.59 -13.26 -0.98
CA PHE A 226 -0.07 -11.92 -1.18
C PHE A 226 -0.79 -11.16 -2.30
N ASP A 227 -1.09 -11.82 -3.43
CA ASP A 227 -1.92 -11.22 -4.49
C ASP A 227 -3.32 -10.89 -3.95
N CYS A 228 -3.90 -11.78 -3.15
CA CYS A 228 -5.21 -11.58 -2.56
C CYS A 228 -5.28 -10.39 -1.58
N ALA A 229 -4.19 -10.03 -0.91
CA ALA A 229 -4.17 -8.86 -0.03
C ALA A 229 -4.38 -7.52 -0.78
N VAL A 230 -4.16 -7.50 -2.10
CA VAL A 230 -4.35 -6.32 -2.95
C VAL A 230 -5.65 -6.44 -3.74
N ASP A 231 -6.53 -5.46 -3.57
CA ASP A 231 -7.81 -5.35 -4.26
C ASP A 231 -7.60 -5.00 -5.75
N GLY A 232 -8.13 -5.83 -6.65
CA GLY A 232 -7.92 -5.73 -8.09
C GLY A 232 -6.87 -6.68 -8.67
N MET A 233 -6.12 -7.39 -7.82
CA MET A 233 -5.28 -8.51 -8.25
C MET A 233 -6.09 -9.82 -8.36
N ASN A 234 -5.51 -10.79 -9.08
CA ASN A 234 -6.10 -12.11 -9.23
C ASN A 234 -6.17 -12.80 -7.85
N CYS A 235 -7.39 -13.06 -7.42
CA CYS A 235 -7.70 -13.72 -6.17
C CYS A 235 -8.98 -14.52 -6.35
N SER A 236 -9.13 -15.61 -5.63
CA SER A 236 -10.39 -16.39 -5.58
C SER A 236 -11.53 -15.62 -4.91
N ARG A 237 -11.20 -14.60 -4.10
CA ARG A 237 -12.15 -13.72 -3.41
C ARG A 237 -12.63 -12.59 -4.33
N ALA A 238 -13.85 -12.11 -4.08
CA ALA A 238 -14.45 -11.02 -4.85
C ALA A 238 -13.56 -9.76 -4.84
N ASN A 239 -13.41 -9.13 -6.01
CA ASN A 239 -12.76 -7.84 -6.18
C ASN A 239 -13.78 -6.72 -6.01
N SER A 240 -13.36 -5.56 -5.51
CA SER A 240 -14.21 -4.38 -5.63
C SER A 240 -14.24 -3.90 -7.09
N SER A 241 -15.21 -3.06 -7.45
CA SER A 241 -15.27 -2.46 -8.78
C SER A 241 -14.17 -1.40 -8.96
N ASN A 242 -13.77 -1.12 -10.20
CA ASN A 242 -12.86 0.01 -10.50
C ASN A 242 -13.38 1.32 -9.91
N LYS A 243 -14.71 1.52 -9.97
CA LYS A 243 -15.43 2.64 -9.36
C LYS A 243 -15.17 2.75 -7.85
N ALA A 244 -15.34 1.66 -7.11
CA ALA A 244 -15.13 1.66 -5.67
C ALA A 244 -13.66 1.95 -5.28
N ARG A 245 -12.70 1.46 -6.07
CA ARG A 245 -11.28 1.81 -5.88
C ARG A 245 -11.02 3.29 -6.18
N ALA A 246 -11.50 3.79 -7.31
CA ALA A 246 -11.32 5.18 -7.71
C ALA A 246 -11.84 6.16 -6.66
N GLN A 247 -13.00 5.86 -6.06
CA GLN A 247 -13.60 6.65 -4.99
C GLN A 247 -12.70 6.80 -3.76
N VAL A 248 -12.03 5.73 -3.33
CA VAL A 248 -11.14 5.79 -2.15
C VAL A 248 -10.03 6.80 -2.33
N MET A 249 -9.31 6.74 -3.47
CA MET A 249 -8.23 7.67 -3.75
C MET A 249 -8.73 9.09 -3.99
N THR A 250 -9.88 9.23 -4.65
CA THR A 250 -10.53 10.53 -4.90
C THR A 250 -10.87 11.25 -3.60
N GLU A 251 -11.54 10.57 -2.68
CA GLU A 251 -11.96 11.17 -1.41
C GLU A 251 -10.77 11.45 -0.49
N ILE A 252 -9.76 10.58 -0.46
CA ILE A 252 -8.51 10.84 0.29
C ILE A 252 -7.78 12.06 -0.27
N SER A 253 -7.68 12.18 -1.60
CA SER A 253 -7.04 13.34 -2.24
C SER A 253 -7.80 14.63 -1.95
N ASN A 254 -9.13 14.58 -2.02
CA ASN A 254 -9.99 15.71 -1.70
C ASN A 254 -9.94 16.12 -0.22
N ALA A 255 -9.83 15.16 0.70
CA ALA A 255 -9.69 15.44 2.12
C ALA A 255 -8.30 15.98 2.50
N SER A 256 -7.27 15.66 1.70
CA SER A 256 -5.87 16.02 1.97
C SER A 256 -5.43 17.34 1.33
N ARG A 257 -6.32 18.02 0.58
CA ARG A 257 -5.97 19.24 -0.14
C ARG A 257 -5.78 20.44 0.82
N PRO A 258 -4.88 21.39 0.49
CA PRO A 258 -4.69 22.60 1.28
C PRO A 258 -5.99 23.39 1.45
N SER A 259 -6.15 24.06 2.60
CA SER A 259 -7.34 24.86 2.90
C SER A 259 -7.62 25.92 1.83
N TRP A 260 -6.57 26.54 1.29
CA TRP A 260 -6.70 27.54 0.22
C TRP A 260 -7.23 26.93 -1.09
N ALA A 261 -6.75 25.76 -1.51
CA ALA A 261 -7.29 25.09 -2.69
C ALA A 261 -8.74 24.62 -2.45
N ALA A 262 -9.04 24.14 -1.24
CA ALA A 262 -10.36 23.66 -0.85
C ALA A 262 -11.42 24.76 -0.81
N ASN A 263 -11.06 25.95 -0.34
CA ASN A 263 -11.99 27.03 -0.10
C ASN A 263 -11.29 28.39 -0.21
N ARG A 264 -11.63 29.15 -1.24
CA ARG A 264 -11.23 30.54 -1.47
C ARG A 264 -12.37 31.53 -1.20
N SER A 265 -13.46 31.07 -0.59
CA SER A 265 -14.64 31.89 -0.35
C SER A 265 -14.40 32.96 0.71
N LEU A 266 -14.99 34.13 0.52
CA LEU A 266 -14.93 35.23 1.48
C LEU A 266 -16.16 35.25 2.39
N PRO A 267 -16.01 35.52 3.70
CA PRO A 267 -17.15 35.68 4.61
C PRO A 267 -18.01 36.87 4.20
N VAL A 268 -19.34 36.69 4.19
CA VAL A 268 -20.34 37.71 3.79
C VAL A 268 -20.22 39.03 4.59
N ILE A 269 -19.71 38.96 5.82
CA ILE A 269 -19.60 40.10 6.76
C ILE A 269 -18.36 40.96 6.54
N MET A 270 -17.37 40.45 5.79
CA MET A 270 -16.25 41.26 5.33
C MET A 270 -16.64 41.80 3.95
N ASN A 271 -16.62 43.12 3.75
CA ASN A 271 -16.60 43.76 2.42
C ASN A 271 -15.31 43.32 1.70
N GLY A 272 -15.26 42.04 1.33
CA GLY A 272 -14.03 41.27 1.26
C GLY A 272 -13.41 41.39 -0.11
N LEU A 273 -12.24 42.00 -0.15
CA LEU A 273 -11.32 41.87 -1.26
C LEU A 273 -10.64 40.50 -1.15
N PRO A 274 -10.63 39.67 -2.20
CA PRO A 274 -9.85 38.45 -2.19
C PRO A 274 -8.37 38.83 -2.07
N THR A 275 -7.79 38.66 -0.87
CA THR A 275 -6.44 39.18 -0.53
C THR A 275 -5.31 38.46 -1.24
N TYR A 276 -5.63 37.36 -1.92
CA TYR A 276 -4.67 36.60 -2.73
C TYR A 276 -4.51 37.18 -4.15
N PHE A 277 -5.34 38.15 -4.55
CA PHE A 277 -5.10 38.92 -5.77
C PHE A 277 -4.05 40.01 -5.56
N LYS A 278 -3.39 40.40 -6.66
CA LYS A 278 -2.44 41.51 -6.63
C LYS A 278 -3.17 42.81 -6.26
N SER A 279 -2.54 43.62 -5.41
CA SER A 279 -3.09 44.91 -4.99
C SER A 279 -3.43 45.81 -6.18
N ASP A 280 -2.62 45.77 -7.23
CA ASP A 280 -2.81 46.63 -8.40
C ASP A 280 -4.03 46.20 -9.22
N PHE A 281 -4.30 44.89 -9.33
CA PHE A 281 -5.54 44.40 -9.94
C PHE A 281 -6.77 44.90 -9.19
N ILE A 282 -6.75 44.81 -7.86
CA ILE A 282 -7.87 45.27 -7.03
C ILE A 282 -8.07 46.78 -7.13
N LYS A 283 -6.98 47.55 -7.20
CA LYS A 283 -7.03 49.01 -7.42
C LYS A 283 -7.59 49.33 -8.81
N ASP A 284 -7.10 48.69 -9.86
CA ASP A 284 -7.63 48.84 -11.22
C ASP A 284 -9.14 48.55 -11.23
N LEU A 285 -9.56 47.43 -10.64
CA LEU A 285 -10.94 46.96 -10.65
C LEU A 285 -11.92 47.89 -9.91
N LEU A 286 -11.53 48.42 -8.75
CA LEU A 286 -12.46 49.11 -7.83
C LEU A 286 -12.22 50.61 -7.67
N LYS A 287 -11.09 51.12 -8.16
CA LYS A 287 -10.70 52.52 -7.92
C LYS A 287 -10.22 53.22 -9.19
N ASP A 288 -9.20 52.69 -9.86
CA ASP A 288 -8.50 53.45 -10.89
C ASP A 288 -9.30 53.52 -12.20
N ILE A 289 -9.96 52.44 -12.62
CA ILE A 289 -10.87 52.42 -13.78
C ILE A 289 -12.17 53.19 -13.50
N PRO A 290 -12.93 52.91 -12.41
CA PRO A 290 -14.20 53.61 -12.19
C PRO A 290 -14.01 55.08 -11.74
N GLY A 291 -12.84 55.42 -11.18
CA GLY A 291 -12.44 56.78 -10.76
C GLY A 291 -13.10 57.25 -9.46
N GLU A 292 -14.42 57.14 -9.36
CA GLU A 292 -15.24 57.58 -8.23
C GLU A 292 -16.40 56.62 -7.97
N GLY A 293 -17.11 56.80 -6.85
CA GLY A 293 -18.22 55.93 -6.47
C GLY A 293 -17.82 54.79 -5.53
N THR A 294 -18.74 53.85 -5.33
CA THR A 294 -18.57 52.69 -4.44
C THR A 294 -18.62 51.39 -5.24
N HIS A 295 -17.51 50.67 -5.25
CA HIS A 295 -17.36 49.40 -5.97
C HIS A 295 -16.98 48.30 -4.99
N VAL A 296 -17.78 47.22 -4.96
CA VAL A 296 -17.59 46.13 -4.00
C VAL A 296 -17.79 44.77 -4.66
N ILE A 297 -16.98 43.81 -4.27
CA ILE A 297 -17.13 42.41 -4.63
C ILE A 297 -18.00 41.72 -3.57
N MET A 298 -19.04 41.04 -4.00
CA MET A 298 -20.02 40.35 -3.17
C MET A 298 -20.05 38.85 -3.49
N GLY A 299 -20.16 38.03 -2.44
CA GLY A 299 -20.41 36.59 -2.59
C GLY A 299 -19.30 35.82 -3.30
N HIS A 300 -18.05 36.29 -3.21
CA HIS A 300 -16.91 35.63 -3.82
C HIS A 300 -16.69 34.24 -3.22
N GLN A 301 -16.72 33.23 -4.08
CA GLN A 301 -16.55 31.82 -3.75
C GLN A 301 -15.59 31.18 -4.74
N GLY A 302 -14.84 30.18 -4.29
CA GLY A 302 -14.00 29.39 -5.16
C GLY A 302 -13.53 28.12 -4.47
N THR A 303 -13.38 27.05 -5.25
CA THR A 303 -12.88 25.77 -4.76
C THR A 303 -12.15 25.02 -5.87
N ALA A 304 -11.42 23.96 -5.52
CA ALA A 304 -10.81 23.04 -6.44
C ALA A 304 -10.87 21.61 -5.91
N LYS A 305 -11.26 20.68 -6.77
CA LYS A 305 -11.63 19.32 -6.37
C LYS A 305 -11.43 18.32 -7.50
N VAL A 306 -11.12 17.08 -7.13
CA VAL A 306 -11.26 15.92 -8.04
C VAL A 306 -12.71 15.42 -7.96
N ALA A 307 -13.42 15.46 -9.07
CA ALA A 307 -14.87 15.26 -9.13
C ALA A 307 -15.28 14.25 -10.22
N GLN A 308 -16.54 13.83 -10.20
CA GLN A 308 -17.11 12.97 -11.24
C GLN A 308 -17.33 13.74 -12.54
N THR A 309 -17.80 14.98 -12.42
CA THR A 309 -17.97 15.95 -13.51
C THR A 309 -17.78 17.35 -12.92
N LYS A 310 -17.59 18.37 -13.77
CA LYS A 310 -17.49 19.76 -13.31
C LYS A 310 -18.68 20.24 -12.47
N SER A 311 -19.90 19.75 -12.71
CA SER A 311 -21.09 20.18 -11.96
C SER A 311 -21.09 19.68 -10.50
N ASN A 312 -20.26 18.68 -10.19
CA ASN A 312 -20.14 18.12 -8.84
C ASN A 312 -19.10 18.83 -7.96
N ILE A 313 -18.51 19.93 -8.42
CA ILE A 313 -17.45 20.64 -7.70
C ILE A 313 -17.89 21.08 -6.29
N HIS A 314 -19.12 21.58 -6.16
CA HIS A 314 -19.76 21.97 -4.88
C HIS A 314 -20.51 20.84 -4.19
N GLY A 315 -20.50 19.63 -4.74
CA GLY A 315 -21.21 18.48 -4.18
C GLY A 315 -20.50 17.84 -2.99
N PRO A 316 -21.25 17.27 -2.01
CA PRO A 316 -20.66 16.55 -0.89
C PRO A 316 -19.94 15.28 -1.37
N GLY A 317 -18.64 15.14 -1.06
CA GLY A 317 -17.83 14.00 -1.50
C GLY A 317 -18.32 12.63 -1.00
N GLN A 318 -18.92 12.60 0.20
CA GLN A 318 -19.37 11.37 0.86
C GLN A 318 -20.60 10.69 0.22
N VAL A 319 -21.37 11.38 -0.63
CA VAL A 319 -22.70 10.92 -1.04
C VAL A 319 -22.80 10.58 -2.54
N THR A 320 -21.84 10.99 -3.37
CA THR A 320 -22.07 11.09 -4.82
C THR A 320 -21.35 10.05 -5.68
N GLY A 321 -20.72 9.04 -5.08
CA GLY A 321 -20.01 8.01 -5.83
C GLY A 321 -18.93 8.58 -6.77
N ASN A 322 -18.20 9.58 -6.28
CA ASN A 322 -17.20 10.36 -7.01
C ASN A 322 -16.01 9.50 -7.47
N GLU A 323 -15.94 9.17 -8.77
CA GLU A 323 -14.88 8.33 -9.34
C GLU A 323 -13.62 9.13 -9.72
N GLY A 324 -13.63 10.45 -9.51
CA GLY A 324 -12.46 11.29 -9.78
C GLY A 324 -12.11 11.34 -11.26
N LYS A 325 -13.09 11.52 -12.14
CA LYS A 325 -12.90 11.60 -13.60
C LYS A 325 -12.33 12.93 -14.06
N VAL A 326 -12.55 13.99 -13.29
CA VAL A 326 -12.12 15.34 -13.65
C VAL A 326 -11.40 16.01 -12.49
N VAL A 327 -10.39 16.82 -12.79
CA VAL A 327 -9.90 17.83 -11.85
C VAL A 327 -10.53 19.15 -12.28
N VAL A 328 -11.22 19.81 -11.35
CA VAL A 328 -11.94 21.04 -11.65
C VAL A 328 -11.70 22.07 -10.57
N ALA A 329 -11.54 23.32 -10.97
CA ALA A 329 -11.57 24.47 -10.09
C ALA A 329 -12.54 25.51 -10.64
N ASP A 330 -13.21 26.21 -9.73
CA ASP A 330 -14.02 27.35 -10.09
C ASP A 330 -13.80 28.54 -9.15
N GLU A 331 -14.22 29.69 -9.65
CA GLU A 331 -14.24 30.93 -8.91
C GLU A 331 -15.36 31.82 -9.44
N HIS A 332 -16.23 32.30 -8.58
CA HIS A 332 -17.38 33.10 -8.99
C HIS A 332 -17.78 34.11 -7.93
N GLY A 333 -18.51 35.13 -8.37
CA GLY A 333 -19.07 36.14 -7.50
C GLY A 333 -19.76 37.25 -8.29
N THR A 334 -20.06 38.33 -7.57
CA THR A 334 -20.78 39.49 -8.13
C THR A 334 -19.99 40.76 -7.83
N LEU A 335 -19.85 41.63 -8.81
CA LEU A 335 -19.37 42.99 -8.66
C LEU A 335 -20.59 43.93 -8.62
N LEU A 336 -20.66 44.76 -7.59
CA LEU A 336 -21.61 45.86 -7.49
C LEU A 336 -20.87 47.18 -7.67
N SER A 337 -21.41 48.04 -8.51
CA SER A 337 -20.86 49.36 -8.79
C SER A 337 -21.94 50.42 -8.63
N GLN A 338 -21.78 51.29 -7.65
CA GLN A 338 -22.51 52.55 -7.58
C GLN A 338 -21.59 53.64 -8.13
N TRP A 339 -22.06 54.36 -9.14
CA TRP A 339 -21.31 55.43 -9.78
C TRP A 339 -22.26 56.59 -10.05
N ARG A 340 -21.97 57.76 -9.48
CA ARG A 340 -22.89 58.91 -9.45
C ARG A 340 -24.31 58.51 -9.03
N HIS A 341 -25.29 58.57 -9.94
CA HIS A 341 -26.69 58.20 -9.67
C HIS A 341 -27.05 56.80 -10.18
N GLY A 342 -26.16 56.17 -10.95
CA GLY A 342 -26.35 54.84 -11.52
C GLY A 342 -25.92 53.72 -10.59
N PHE A 343 -26.59 52.58 -10.75
CA PHE A 343 -26.26 51.33 -10.06
C PHE A 343 -26.12 50.19 -11.08
N GLY A 344 -24.96 49.56 -11.09
CA GLY A 344 -24.61 48.45 -11.97
C GLY A 344 -24.28 47.18 -11.20
N VAL A 345 -24.62 46.04 -11.81
CA VAL A 345 -24.29 44.71 -11.30
C VAL A 345 -23.71 43.86 -12.42
N GLY A 346 -22.60 43.18 -12.14
CA GLY A 346 -21.99 42.20 -13.04
C GLY A 346 -21.61 40.95 -12.28
N THR A 347 -21.90 39.77 -12.84
CA THR A 347 -21.45 38.49 -12.29
C THR A 347 -20.21 38.04 -13.03
N TYR A 348 -19.29 37.39 -12.33
CA TYR A 348 -18.11 36.75 -12.94
C TYR A 348 -18.05 35.29 -12.53
N LYS A 349 -17.49 34.47 -13.42
CA LYS A 349 -17.28 33.05 -13.22
C LYS A 349 -16.10 32.56 -14.05
N ALA A 350 -15.12 31.99 -13.37
CA ALA A 350 -14.05 31.22 -13.95
C ALA A 350 -14.20 29.73 -13.62
N VAL A 351 -14.02 28.86 -14.59
CA VAL A 351 -13.98 27.41 -14.43
C VAL A 351 -12.80 26.88 -15.25
N VAL A 352 -12.00 26.02 -14.64
CA VAL A 352 -10.90 25.31 -15.30
C VAL A 352 -11.07 23.83 -15.00
N GLU A 353 -11.23 23.01 -16.04
CA GLU A 353 -11.40 21.57 -15.95
C GLU A 353 -10.32 20.85 -16.76
N SER A 354 -9.78 19.76 -16.22
CA SER A 354 -9.02 18.75 -16.97
C SER A 354 -9.69 17.39 -16.85
N SER A 355 -9.88 16.70 -17.98
CA SER A 355 -10.51 15.38 -18.05
C SER A 355 -9.95 14.52 -19.18
N GLU A 356 -10.33 13.24 -19.22
CA GLU A 356 -9.95 12.33 -20.30
C GLU A 356 -10.44 12.81 -21.68
N ASN A 357 -11.59 13.50 -21.72
CA ASN A 357 -12.21 14.00 -22.95
C ASN A 357 -11.75 15.43 -23.31
N GLY A 358 -10.68 15.92 -22.68
CA GLY A 358 -10.20 17.28 -22.83
C GLY A 358 -10.57 18.19 -21.65
N GLY A 359 -10.11 19.44 -21.74
CA GLY A 359 -10.39 20.47 -20.76
C GLY A 359 -11.61 21.31 -21.12
N SER A 360 -12.23 21.92 -20.12
CA SER A 360 -13.21 22.98 -20.36
C SER A 360 -12.87 24.23 -19.55
N HIS A 361 -13.03 25.38 -20.19
CA HIS A 361 -12.70 26.67 -19.62
C HIS A 361 -13.84 27.66 -19.82
N GLU A 362 -14.12 28.39 -18.76
CA GLU A 362 -15.02 29.53 -18.75
C GLU A 362 -14.26 30.63 -17.97
N PRO A 363 -14.13 31.86 -18.48
CA PRO A 363 -14.46 32.33 -19.83
C PRO A 363 -13.45 31.85 -20.89
N SER A 364 -13.87 31.79 -22.17
CA SER A 364 -13.02 31.33 -23.28
C SER A 364 -11.89 32.30 -23.65
N GLY A 365 -11.99 33.57 -23.24
CA GLY A 365 -11.00 34.60 -23.59
C GLY A 365 -9.61 34.36 -23.00
N ALA A 366 -9.50 33.68 -21.86
CA ALA A 366 -8.27 33.48 -21.10
C ALA A 366 -7.53 32.16 -21.43
N HIS A 367 -8.08 31.34 -22.32
CA HIS A 367 -7.60 29.98 -22.57
C HIS A 367 -7.59 29.68 -24.07
N SER A 368 -6.66 28.84 -24.51
CA SER A 368 -6.53 28.45 -25.92
C SER A 368 -6.24 26.96 -26.12
N GLY A 369 -5.95 26.23 -25.05
CA GLY A 369 -5.54 24.83 -25.09
C GLY A 369 -6.63 23.80 -24.79
N GLN A 370 -6.30 22.54 -25.05
CA GLN A 370 -7.02 21.37 -24.54
C GLN A 370 -6.27 20.84 -23.30
N HIS A 371 -7.00 20.53 -22.22
CA HIS A 371 -6.41 20.02 -20.98
C HIS A 371 -6.76 18.55 -20.80
N ASP A 372 -6.24 17.71 -21.69
CA ASP A 372 -6.53 16.28 -21.71
C ASP A 372 -5.52 15.43 -20.92
N GLU A 373 -4.54 16.05 -20.27
CA GLU A 373 -3.43 15.36 -19.60
C GLU A 373 -3.88 14.51 -18.40
N PHE A 374 -4.99 14.86 -17.76
CA PHE A 374 -5.57 14.08 -16.66
C PHE A 374 -6.64 13.12 -17.18
N LYS A 375 -6.39 11.82 -17.07
CA LYS A 375 -7.27 10.78 -17.61
C LYS A 375 -8.26 10.19 -16.58
N GLY A 376 -8.44 10.83 -15.42
CA GLY A 376 -9.25 10.29 -14.31
C GLY A 376 -8.47 9.36 -13.37
N ILE A 377 -9.05 8.99 -12.22
CA ILE A 377 -8.42 8.10 -11.22
C ILE A 377 -8.85 6.65 -11.44
N ASN A 378 -7.89 5.71 -11.43
CA ASN A 378 -8.13 4.27 -11.50
C ASN A 378 -9.12 3.88 -12.62
N THR A 379 -8.88 4.37 -13.84
CA THR A 379 -9.79 4.21 -14.98
C THR A 379 -9.64 2.88 -15.72
N LYS A 380 -8.61 2.11 -15.39
CA LYS A 380 -8.35 0.77 -15.92
C LYS A 380 -8.33 -0.26 -14.80
N ASP A 381 -8.49 -1.53 -15.17
CA ASP A 381 -8.26 -2.64 -14.24
C ASP A 381 -6.80 -2.63 -13.79
N LEU A 382 -6.55 -2.95 -12.52
CA LEU A 382 -5.21 -2.90 -11.92
C LEU A 382 -4.19 -3.71 -12.72
N MET A 383 -4.61 -4.85 -13.29
CA MET A 383 -3.74 -5.73 -14.08
C MET A 383 -3.38 -5.14 -15.46
N SER A 384 -4.25 -4.32 -16.05
CA SER A 384 -4.06 -3.68 -17.36
C SER A 384 -3.56 -2.23 -17.26
N CYS A 385 -3.43 -1.72 -16.02
CA CYS A 385 -2.95 -0.39 -15.74
C CYS A 385 -1.43 -0.34 -15.78
N THR A 386 -0.88 -0.03 -16.96
CA THR A 386 0.56 0.24 -17.15
C THR A 386 0.70 1.47 -18.01
N ALA A 387 1.50 2.45 -17.55
CA ALA A 387 1.77 3.71 -18.22
C ALA A 387 0.55 4.64 -18.52
N SER A 388 -0.66 4.27 -18.08
CA SER A 388 -1.88 5.09 -18.19
C SER A 388 -2.97 4.52 -17.28
N GLY A 389 -3.90 5.36 -16.82
CA GLY A 389 -5.06 4.94 -16.03
C GLY A 389 -4.98 5.21 -14.54
N ASN A 390 -3.88 5.81 -14.04
CA ASN A 390 -3.83 6.45 -12.73
C ASN A 390 -4.25 5.52 -11.57
N CYS A 391 -3.82 4.26 -11.66
CA CYS A 391 -4.15 3.22 -10.69
C CYS A 391 -3.27 3.30 -9.44
N PHE A 392 -3.67 2.56 -8.42
CA PHE A 392 -2.98 2.46 -7.14
C PHE A 392 -3.33 1.14 -6.47
N MET A 393 -2.51 0.68 -5.53
CA MET A 393 -2.80 -0.55 -4.78
C MET A 393 -3.69 -0.26 -3.59
N LYS A 394 -4.87 -0.88 -3.52
CA LYS A 394 -5.78 -0.78 -2.38
C LYS A 394 -5.76 -2.08 -1.59
N PHE A 395 -5.85 -2.01 -0.26
CA PHE A 395 -6.00 -3.21 0.57
C PHE A 395 -7.36 -3.88 0.29
N ARG A 396 -7.37 -5.20 0.16
CA ARG A 396 -8.61 -6.00 0.13
C ARG A 396 -9.03 -6.33 1.56
N ALA A 397 -9.77 -5.43 2.18
CA ALA A 397 -10.40 -5.70 3.47
C ALA A 397 -11.47 -6.80 3.31
N ASP A 398 -11.59 -7.63 4.34
CA ASP A 398 -12.60 -8.66 4.51
C ASP A 398 -13.23 -8.51 5.89
N ASP A 399 -14.54 -8.73 6.00
CA ASP A 399 -15.27 -8.68 7.27
C ASP A 399 -15.23 -10.02 8.01
N ASN A 400 -14.70 -11.07 7.37
CA ASN A 400 -14.59 -12.39 7.96
C ASN A 400 -13.40 -12.48 8.97
N PRO A 401 -13.66 -12.73 10.27
CA PRO A 401 -12.58 -12.94 11.24
C PRO A 401 -11.78 -14.22 10.98
N ASP A 402 -12.36 -15.24 10.34
CA ASP A 402 -11.67 -16.51 10.04
C ASP A 402 -10.58 -16.36 8.96
N THR A 403 -10.59 -15.26 8.21
CA THR A 403 -9.56 -14.90 7.22
C THR A 403 -8.65 -13.78 7.72
N ASP A 404 -8.62 -13.54 9.03
CA ASP A 404 -7.89 -12.44 9.68
C ASP A 404 -8.21 -11.08 9.02
N TRP A 405 -9.46 -10.84 8.63
CA TRP A 405 -9.91 -9.60 7.98
C TRP A 405 -9.17 -9.28 6.67
N GLY A 406 -8.69 -10.31 5.96
CA GLY A 406 -7.96 -10.18 4.69
C GLY A 406 -6.45 -9.97 4.84
N GLN A 407 -5.92 -10.05 6.06
CA GLN A 407 -4.48 -9.93 6.33
C GLN A 407 -3.75 -11.21 5.87
N PRO A 408 -2.67 -11.10 5.06
CA PRO A 408 -2.09 -12.27 4.43
C PRO A 408 -1.28 -13.15 5.38
N HIS A 409 -1.39 -14.46 5.16
CA HIS A 409 -0.57 -15.48 5.81
C HIS A 409 0.60 -15.88 4.93
N VAL A 410 1.71 -16.21 5.58
CA VAL A 410 2.92 -16.70 4.92
C VAL A 410 3.33 -18.02 5.54
N TYR A 411 3.43 -19.05 4.71
CA TYR A 411 3.70 -20.41 5.10
C TYR A 411 5.13 -20.82 4.73
N SER A 412 5.74 -21.65 5.56
CA SER A 412 7.00 -22.34 5.28
C SER A 412 6.78 -23.83 5.46
N TYR A 413 7.18 -24.61 4.45
CA TYR A 413 7.33 -26.06 4.54
C TYR A 413 8.68 -26.43 3.94
N VAL A 414 9.52 -27.06 4.75
CA VAL A 414 10.89 -27.44 4.39
C VAL A 414 11.17 -28.84 4.92
N THR A 415 11.97 -29.60 4.18
CA THR A 415 12.39 -30.94 4.58
C THR A 415 13.90 -31.07 4.59
N LYS A 416 14.40 -32.03 5.36
CA LYS A 416 15.82 -32.37 5.40
C LYS A 416 16.00 -33.85 5.68
N GLN A 417 16.89 -34.48 4.91
CA GLN A 417 17.35 -35.81 5.23
C GLN A 417 18.32 -35.76 6.43
N PHE A 418 17.99 -36.46 7.52
CA PHE A 418 18.85 -36.51 8.70
C PHE A 418 19.92 -37.60 8.61
N PHE A 419 19.65 -38.67 7.85
CA PHE A 419 20.63 -39.71 7.55
C PHE A 419 21.55 -39.29 6.40
N VAL A 420 22.85 -39.21 6.68
CA VAL A 420 23.90 -38.80 5.73
C VAL A 420 24.35 -39.98 4.87
N GLY A 421 24.41 -41.19 5.42
CA GLY A 421 24.81 -42.41 4.72
C GLY A 421 26.30 -42.49 4.37
N ASP A 422 27.12 -41.64 4.99
CA ASP A 422 28.58 -41.61 4.79
C ASP A 422 29.29 -41.60 6.15
N PRO A 423 29.82 -42.75 6.60
CA PRO A 423 30.52 -42.87 7.88
C PRO A 423 31.75 -41.96 8.01
N LYS A 424 32.30 -41.44 6.91
CA LYS A 424 33.40 -40.46 6.96
C LYS A 424 32.93 -39.06 7.33
N LYS A 425 31.70 -38.71 6.95
CA LYS A 425 31.06 -37.41 7.24
C LYS A 425 30.22 -37.44 8.52
N ALA A 426 29.64 -38.60 8.82
CA ALA A 426 28.80 -38.86 9.98
C ALA A 426 29.30 -40.11 10.72
N PRO A 427 30.43 -40.04 11.46
CA PRO A 427 31.04 -41.20 12.13
C PRO A 427 30.19 -41.80 13.26
N TRP A 428 29.08 -41.15 13.61
CA TRP A 428 28.09 -41.67 14.54
C TRP A 428 27.06 -42.61 13.91
N GLU A 429 26.93 -42.57 12.58
CA GLU A 429 26.09 -43.50 11.85
C GLU A 429 26.73 -44.90 11.85
N LEU A 430 25.91 -45.92 12.13
CA LEU A 430 26.38 -47.30 12.26
C LEU A 430 27.02 -47.83 10.97
N ASN A 431 26.43 -47.49 9.83
CA ASN A 431 26.90 -47.81 8.49
C ASN A 431 26.14 -46.95 7.47
N ASP A 432 26.50 -47.11 6.20
CA ASP A 432 25.89 -46.49 5.02
C ASP A 432 24.41 -46.84 4.80
N THR A 433 23.90 -47.91 5.43
CA THR A 433 22.49 -48.31 5.34
C THR A 433 21.63 -47.87 6.53
N GLY A 434 22.25 -47.42 7.62
CA GLY A 434 21.56 -47.09 8.85
C GLY A 434 20.83 -48.26 9.50
N SER A 435 21.17 -49.49 9.10
CA SER A 435 20.45 -50.71 9.50
C SER A 435 21.41 -51.82 9.88
N PHE A 436 20.99 -52.67 10.80
CA PHE A 436 21.73 -53.87 11.19
C PHE A 436 20.81 -55.08 11.18
N THR A 437 21.28 -56.19 10.62
CA THR A 437 20.55 -57.46 10.58
C THR A 437 21.17 -58.42 11.57
N LEU A 438 20.38 -58.86 12.55
CA LEU A 438 20.70 -59.99 13.43
C LEU A 438 20.15 -61.28 12.83
N THR A 439 21.02 -62.17 12.38
CA THR A 439 20.64 -63.54 12.01
C THR A 439 20.69 -64.43 13.24
N HIS A 440 19.56 -65.01 13.65
CA HIS A 440 19.50 -65.97 14.77
C HIS A 440 19.16 -67.38 14.29
N GLY A 441 20.11 -68.06 13.65
CA GLY A 441 20.00 -69.48 13.30
C GLY A 441 18.68 -69.84 12.61
N ALA A 442 17.94 -70.83 13.15
CA ALA A 442 16.65 -71.28 12.62
C ALA A 442 15.48 -70.30 12.85
N GLN A 443 15.67 -69.22 13.63
CA GLN A 443 14.64 -68.24 13.96
C GLN A 443 14.58 -67.06 12.97
N GLY A 444 15.50 -67.02 12.00
CA GLY A 444 15.50 -66.05 10.89
C GLY A 444 16.30 -64.77 11.17
N ASP A 445 16.10 -63.80 10.27
CA ASP A 445 16.77 -62.49 10.29
C ASP A 445 15.88 -61.42 10.93
N GLY A 446 16.40 -60.72 11.92
CA GLY A 446 15.80 -59.51 12.49
C GLY A 446 16.54 -58.26 12.00
N LYS A 447 15.87 -57.40 11.23
CA LYS A 447 16.42 -56.11 10.78
C LYS A 447 16.03 -55.00 11.74
N LEU A 448 17.01 -54.26 12.24
CA LEU A 448 16.84 -53.08 13.06
C LEU A 448 17.33 -51.84 12.28
N GLN A 449 16.44 -50.90 12.00
CA GLN A 449 16.76 -49.61 11.37
C GLN A 449 16.97 -48.56 12.47
N LEU A 450 18.14 -47.93 12.50
CA LEU A 450 18.54 -46.95 13.53
C LEU A 450 18.86 -45.57 12.96
N ALA A 451 18.65 -45.37 11.65
CA ALA A 451 18.82 -44.08 11.00
C ALA A 451 17.55 -43.22 11.11
N PRO A 452 17.68 -41.94 11.52
CA PRO A 452 16.59 -40.98 11.41
C PRO A 452 16.28 -40.72 9.92
N GLY A 453 15.01 -40.80 9.55
CA GLY A 453 14.57 -40.57 8.17
C GLY A 453 14.60 -39.10 7.75
N GLU A 454 13.76 -38.75 6.79
CA GLU A 454 13.51 -37.36 6.43
C GLU A 454 12.69 -36.67 7.54
N GLY A 455 13.12 -35.47 7.93
CA GLY A 455 12.34 -34.58 8.76
C GLY A 455 11.63 -33.52 7.93
N ALA A 456 10.44 -33.11 8.36
CA ALA A 456 9.71 -31.98 7.83
C ALA A 456 9.44 -30.95 8.94
N ALA A 457 9.45 -29.67 8.57
CA ALA A 457 9.03 -28.57 9.41
C ALA A 457 7.98 -27.74 8.70
N LEU A 458 7.00 -27.25 9.48
CA LEU A 458 5.90 -26.42 9.01
C LEU A 458 5.79 -25.20 9.93
N SER A 459 5.65 -24.02 9.34
CA SER A 459 5.52 -22.76 10.08
C SER A 459 4.60 -21.77 9.37
N LYS A 460 3.98 -20.88 10.14
CA LYS A 460 3.14 -19.78 9.62
C LYS A 460 3.49 -18.46 10.27
N ALA A 461 3.49 -17.41 9.47
CA ALA A 461 3.51 -16.03 9.90
C ALA A 461 2.23 -15.31 9.43
N LEU A 462 1.80 -14.32 10.20
CA LEU A 462 0.73 -13.39 9.84
C LEU A 462 1.33 -12.01 9.62
N VAL A 463 1.01 -11.41 8.47
CA VAL A 463 1.35 -10.03 8.16
C VAL A 463 0.16 -9.16 8.54
N TYR A 464 0.26 -8.46 9.66
CA TYR A 464 -0.87 -7.77 10.28
C TYR A 464 -0.68 -6.27 10.34
N TYR A 465 -1.79 -5.54 10.28
CA TYR A 465 -1.84 -4.10 10.41
C TYR A 465 -2.03 -3.70 11.88
N HIS A 466 -1.11 -2.89 12.41
CA HIS A 466 -1.24 -2.38 13.77
C HIS A 466 -0.46 -1.09 14.00
N ARG A 467 -1.20 -0.01 14.27
CA ARG A 467 -0.64 1.27 14.71
C ARG A 467 -0.32 1.21 16.20
N LEU A 468 0.89 1.58 16.60
CA LEU A 468 1.24 1.65 18.02
C LEU A 468 0.56 2.85 18.70
N GLY A 469 0.12 2.66 19.94
CA GLY A 469 -0.43 3.71 20.80
C GLY A 469 -1.91 3.50 21.17
N PRO A 470 -2.48 4.42 21.96
CA PRO A 470 -3.89 4.35 22.35
C PRO A 470 -4.81 4.27 21.12
N ASN A 471 -5.79 3.36 21.15
CA ASN A 471 -6.71 3.08 20.04
C ASN A 471 -6.07 2.50 18.77
N GLY A 472 -4.82 2.03 18.83
CA GLY A 472 -4.08 1.46 17.69
C GLY A 472 -4.77 0.30 16.96
N TRP A 473 -5.57 -0.49 17.69
CA TRP A 473 -6.36 -1.61 17.17
C TRP A 473 -7.73 -1.22 16.60
N LYS A 474 -8.17 0.05 16.77
CA LYS A 474 -9.45 0.52 16.21
C LYS A 474 -9.32 0.93 14.74
N GLU A 475 -8.09 1.17 14.28
CA GLU A 475 -7.84 1.59 12.91
C GLU A 475 -7.88 0.37 11.99
N ALA A 476 -8.81 0.39 11.02
CA ALA A 476 -8.95 -0.70 10.07
C ALA A 476 -7.69 -0.85 9.18
N PRO A 477 -7.34 -2.07 8.76
CA PRO A 477 -6.22 -2.29 7.85
C PRO A 477 -6.37 -1.51 6.54
N GLY A 478 -5.27 -0.94 6.06
CA GLY A 478 -5.28 -0.18 4.82
C GLY A 478 -3.89 0.04 4.23
N LEU A 479 -3.86 0.47 2.97
CA LEU A 479 -2.64 0.88 2.28
C LEU A 479 -2.54 2.41 2.23
N PHE A 480 -2.88 3.11 3.32
CA PHE A 480 -2.65 4.55 3.43
C PHE A 480 -1.87 4.92 4.68
N ASN A 481 -1.60 3.99 5.60
CA ASN A 481 -0.63 4.21 6.67
C ASN A 481 0.35 3.01 6.77
N PRO A 482 1.66 3.26 6.95
CA PRO A 482 2.67 2.22 6.90
C PRO A 482 2.83 1.51 8.25
N TYR A 483 1.79 0.78 8.68
CA TYR A 483 1.75 0.08 9.96
C TYR A 483 1.68 -1.46 9.85
N TRP A 484 2.09 -2.01 8.71
CA TRP A 484 2.16 -3.45 8.49
C TRP A 484 3.37 -4.06 9.20
N ARG A 485 3.12 -5.16 9.92
CA ARG A 485 4.06 -5.85 10.81
C ARG A 485 3.90 -7.36 10.64
N VAL A 486 4.79 -8.12 11.28
CA VAL A 486 4.84 -9.58 11.17
C VAL A 486 4.92 -10.21 12.55
N LYS A 487 4.25 -11.33 12.72
CA LYS A 487 4.40 -12.23 13.87
C LYS A 487 4.34 -13.68 13.39
N LEU A 488 4.99 -14.59 14.13
CA LEU A 488 4.66 -16.00 14.03
C LEU A 488 3.20 -16.20 14.47
N HIS A 489 2.49 -17.09 13.79
CA HIS A 489 1.07 -17.24 13.97
C HIS A 489 0.67 -18.72 14.00
N PRO A 490 -0.12 -19.18 14.99
CA PRO A 490 -0.49 -20.59 15.11
C PRO A 490 -1.42 -21.03 13.99
N PHE A 491 -1.34 -22.30 13.61
CA PHE A 491 -2.26 -22.91 12.66
C PHE A 491 -3.57 -23.30 13.32
N THR A 492 -4.65 -23.27 12.53
CA THR A 492 -5.80 -24.14 12.82
C THR A 492 -5.53 -25.54 12.29
N ALA A 493 -6.19 -26.56 12.85
CA ALA A 493 -6.06 -27.96 12.40
C ALA A 493 -6.36 -28.12 10.90
N GLN A 494 -7.44 -27.48 10.42
CA GLN A 494 -7.86 -27.52 9.02
C GLN A 494 -6.85 -26.84 8.10
N GLU A 495 -6.27 -25.72 8.54
CA GLU A 495 -5.28 -24.97 7.78
C GLU A 495 -3.96 -25.73 7.67
N ALA A 496 -3.46 -26.29 8.78
CA ALA A 496 -2.26 -27.14 8.77
C ALA A 496 -2.45 -28.34 7.82
N SER A 497 -3.60 -29.03 7.92
CA SER A 497 -3.94 -30.14 7.03
C SER A 497 -3.97 -29.72 5.56
N ARG A 498 -4.55 -28.55 5.24
CA ARG A 498 -4.57 -27.99 3.88
C ARG A 498 -3.17 -27.73 3.34
N VAL A 499 -2.31 -27.08 4.11
CA VAL A 499 -0.94 -26.73 3.68
C VAL A 499 -0.09 -28.00 3.51
N LEU A 500 -0.20 -28.96 4.42
CA LEU A 500 0.51 -30.24 4.35
C LEU A 500 0.07 -31.10 3.16
N ASN A 501 -1.22 -31.19 2.90
CA ASN A 501 -1.73 -31.84 1.68
C ASN A 501 -1.19 -31.17 0.42
N ARG A 502 -1.10 -29.84 0.41
CA ARG A 502 -0.55 -29.09 -0.72
C ARG A 502 0.95 -29.35 -0.92
N ALA A 503 1.68 -29.55 0.17
CA ALA A 503 3.09 -29.94 0.18
C ALA A 503 3.32 -31.43 -0.14
N GLY A 504 2.26 -32.21 -0.40
CA GLY A 504 2.36 -33.64 -0.72
C GLY A 504 2.58 -34.55 0.49
N ASN A 505 2.35 -34.06 1.71
CA ASN A 505 2.50 -34.84 2.95
C ASN A 505 1.13 -35.19 3.54
N SER A 506 0.44 -36.17 2.94
CA SER A 506 -0.90 -36.61 3.36
C SER A 506 -0.92 -37.18 4.77
N ASP A 507 0.11 -37.92 5.16
CA ASP A 507 0.17 -38.57 6.47
C ASP A 507 0.22 -37.53 7.60
N ALA A 508 1.03 -36.48 7.44
CA ALA A 508 1.06 -35.37 8.37
C ALA A 508 -0.25 -34.55 8.32
N ALA A 509 -0.88 -34.45 7.16
CA ALA A 509 -2.14 -33.74 7.01
C ALA A 509 -3.31 -34.43 7.72
N ASP A 510 -3.36 -35.77 7.70
CA ASP A 510 -4.34 -36.57 8.42
C ASP A 510 -4.12 -36.47 9.93
N LEU A 511 -2.86 -36.48 10.38
CA LEU A 511 -2.50 -36.26 11.79
C LEU A 511 -2.90 -34.86 12.26
N ALA A 512 -2.67 -33.82 11.45
CA ALA A 512 -3.07 -32.45 11.78
C ALA A 512 -4.58 -32.26 11.83
N GLY A 513 -5.35 -33.04 11.06
CA GLY A 513 -6.82 -33.02 11.04
C GLY A 513 -7.49 -33.88 12.11
N ALA A 514 -6.73 -34.71 12.84
CA ALA A 514 -7.27 -35.61 13.84
C ALA A 514 -7.80 -34.84 15.07
N LYS A 515 -9.09 -35.00 15.37
CA LYS A 515 -9.78 -34.29 16.47
C LYS A 515 -9.19 -34.56 17.87
N ASP A 516 -8.49 -35.69 18.03
CA ASP A 516 -7.95 -36.14 19.32
C ASP A 516 -6.51 -35.67 19.56
N LEU A 517 -5.89 -35.02 18.56
CA LEU A 517 -4.56 -34.43 18.63
C LEU A 517 -4.69 -32.91 18.50
N ALA A 518 -5.28 -32.28 19.51
CA ALA A 518 -5.27 -30.81 19.59
C ALA A 518 -3.82 -30.34 19.77
N LEU A 519 -3.26 -29.73 18.71
CA LEU A 519 -2.03 -28.94 18.74
C LEU A 519 -2.20 -27.66 19.57
#